data_AF-A0A2G3A5K3-F1
#
_entry.id   AF-A0A2G3A5K3-F1
#
_cell.length_a   1.000
_cell.length_b   1.000
_cell.length_c   1.000
_cell.angle_alpha   90.00
_cell.angle_beta   90.00
_cell.angle_gamma   90.00
#
_symmetry.space_group_name_H-M   'P 1'
#
loop_
_entity.id
_entity.type
_entity.pdbx_description
1 polymer ?
#
loop_
_entity_poly.entity_id
_entity_poly.type
_entity_poly.pdbx_seq_one_letter_code
_entity_poly.pdbx_strand_id
1 'polypeptide(L)' 'MIFKDPNKPKRPASAFFVFMEELWRQFKGEHPYNKSVAALGKTGGDKWKKLSDAEKSPYVEEERKRRWYIKKTWMLMRNK' A
#
# COMPACT_ATOMS: atom_id res chain seq x y z
N MET A 1 -23.89 -6.30 6.60
CA MET A 1 -22.68 -5.92 7.38
C MET A 1 -21.53 -6.80 6.90
N ILE A 2 -20.44 -6.21 6.40
CA ILE A 2 -19.34 -6.96 5.80
C ILE A 2 -18.48 -7.53 6.94
N PHE A 3 -18.78 -8.75 7.39
CA PHE A 3 -17.90 -9.51 8.28
C PHE A 3 -16.64 -9.87 7.50
N LYS A 4 -15.64 -9.00 7.61
CA LYS A 4 -14.31 -9.21 7.02
C LYS A 4 -13.60 -10.20 7.94
N ASP A 5 -13.36 -11.42 7.47
CA ASP A 5 -12.71 -12.49 8.25
C ASP A 5 -11.49 -11.92 9.02
N PRO A 6 -11.49 -11.94 10.37
CA PRO A 6 -10.42 -11.37 11.18
C PRO A 6 -9.09 -12.11 11.01
N ASN A 7 -9.15 -13.33 10.48
CA ASN A 7 -7.99 -14.22 10.28
C ASN A 7 -7.40 -14.15 8.87
N LYS A 8 -7.98 -13.35 7.96
CA LYS A 8 -7.34 -13.07 6.68
C LYS A 8 -6.26 -12.03 6.90
N PRO A 9 -5.01 -12.28 6.46
CA PRO A 9 -3.97 -11.30 6.54
C PRO A 9 -4.44 -10.08 5.77
N LYS A 10 -4.32 -8.91 6.40
CA LYS A 10 -4.57 -7.64 5.74
C LYS A 10 -3.74 -7.65 4.45
N ARG A 11 -4.42 -7.42 3.31
CA ARG A 11 -3.84 -7.58 1.96
C ARG A 11 -2.45 -6.93 1.93
N PRO A 12 -1.44 -7.56 1.30
CA PRO A 12 -0.13 -6.94 1.18
C PRO A 12 -0.28 -5.53 0.65
N ALA A 13 0.33 -4.58 1.36
CA ALA A 13 0.54 -3.26 0.84
C ALA A 13 1.33 -3.44 -0.46
N SER A 14 0.66 -3.21 -1.58
CA SER A 14 1.28 -3.25 -2.90
C SER A 14 2.36 -2.18 -2.98
N ALA A 15 3.24 -2.28 -3.99
CA ALA A 15 4.21 -1.23 -4.31
C ALA A 15 3.53 0.16 -4.37
N PHE A 16 2.31 0.17 -4.90
CA PHE A 16 1.42 1.33 -4.90
C PHE A 16 1.05 1.86 -3.51
N PHE A 17 0.80 0.99 -2.53
CA PHE A 17 0.43 1.41 -1.17
C PHE A 17 1.61 2.02 -0.41
N VAL A 18 2.82 1.49 -0.60
CA VAL A 18 4.04 2.06 -0.01
C VAL A 18 4.28 3.46 -0.55
N PHE A 19 4.21 3.62 -1.88
CA PHE A 19 4.28 4.92 -2.54
C PHE A 19 3.15 5.86 -2.08
N MET A 20 1.91 5.37 -2.02
CA MET A 20 0.76 6.15 -1.58
C MET A 20 0.90 6.62 -0.14
N GLU A 21 1.43 5.81 0.78
CA GLU A 21 1.64 6.19 2.19
C GLU A 21 2.65 7.34 2.31
N GLU A 22 3.73 7.29 1.54
CA GLU A 22 4.74 8.35 1.49
C GLU A 22 4.17 9.64 0.90
N LEU A 23 3.40 9.52 -0.19
CA LEU A 23 2.71 10.63 -0.83
C LEU A 23 1.64 11.22 0.10
N TRP A 24 0.96 10.39 0.89
CA TRP A 24 0.02 10.81 1.91
C TRP A 24 0.71 11.59 3.03
N ARG A 25 1.90 11.14 3.45
CA ARG A 25 2.70 11.81 4.49
C ARG A 25 3.19 13.19 4.02
N GLN A 26 3.66 13.29 2.77
CA GLN A 26 4.02 14.56 2.16
C GLN A 26 2.82 15.50 2.04
N PHE A 27 1.71 15.02 1.45
CA PHE A 27 0.53 15.83 1.21
C PHE A 27 -0.15 16.29 2.51
N LYS A 28 -0.11 15.47 3.57
CA LYS A 28 -0.59 15.87 4.90
C LYS A 28 0.26 16.97 5.54
N GLY A 29 1.56 17.02 5.21
CA GLY A 29 2.46 18.10 5.62
C GLY A 29 2.19 19.41 4.87
N GLU A 30 1.95 19.32 3.55
CA GLU A 30 1.73 20.48 2.67
C GLU A 30 0.30 21.06 2.79
N HIS A 31 -0.68 20.20 3.08
CA HIS A 31 -2.09 20.57 3.19
C HIS A 31 -2.71 20.07 4.50
N PRO A 32 -2.42 20.73 5.64
CA PRO A 32 -2.95 20.32 6.95
C PRO A 32 -4.48 20.37 7.04
N TYR A 33 -5.14 21.18 6.19
CA TYR A 33 -6.60 21.30 6.10
C TYR A 33 -7.25 20.34 5.09
N ASN A 34 -6.50 19.84 4.10
CA ASN A 34 -7.06 19.10 2.97
C ASN A 34 -6.76 17.61 3.13
N LYS A 35 -7.60 16.91 3.90
CA LYS A 35 -7.47 15.46 4.21
C LYS A 35 -8.15 14.55 3.19
N SER A 36 -8.39 15.06 1.97
CA SER A 36 -9.13 14.33 0.94
C SER A 36 -8.31 13.17 0.40
N VAL A 37 -8.42 12.00 1.05
CA VAL A 37 -7.84 10.73 0.62
C VAL A 37 -8.26 10.38 -0.81
N ALA A 38 -9.46 10.80 -1.23
CA ALA A 38 -9.95 10.63 -2.59
C ALA A 38 -9.14 11.46 -3.62
N ALA A 39 -8.81 12.72 -3.30
CA ALA A 39 -7.98 13.56 -4.17
C ALA A 39 -6.55 13.03 -4.24
N LEU A 40 -5.99 12.67 -3.08
CA LEU A 40 -4.69 12.02 -2.96
C LEU A 40 -4.61 10.68 -3.70
N GLY A 41 -5.65 9.86 -3.63
CA GLY A 41 -5.76 8.61 -4.36
C GLY A 41 -5.79 8.81 -5.87
N LYS A 42 -6.49 9.85 -6.34
CA LYS A 42 -6.48 10.25 -7.76
C LYS A 42 -5.09 10.71 -8.19
N THR A 43 -4.50 11.66 -7.48
CA THR A 43 -3.19 12.23 -7.80
C THR A 43 -2.07 11.20 -7.68
N GLY A 44 -2.06 10.41 -6.62
CA GLY A 44 -1.09 9.34 -6.40
C GLY A 44 -1.26 8.19 -7.40
N GLY A 45 -2.49 7.84 -7.78
CA GLY A 45 -2.78 6.91 -8.86
C GLY A 45 -2.23 7.37 -10.22
N ASP A 46 -2.42 8.64 -10.55
CA ASP A 46 -1.91 9.25 -11.78
C ASP A 46 -0.37 9.34 -11.78
N LYS A 47 0.22 9.75 -10.65
CA LYS A 47 1.67 9.81 -10.45
C LYS A 47 2.28 8.42 -10.54
N TRP A 48 1.65 7.41 -9.94
CA TRP A 48 2.08 6.01 -10.06
C TRP A 48 2.01 5.48 -11.49
N LYS A 49 0.98 5.83 -12.26
CA LYS A 49 0.92 5.47 -13.69
C LYS A 49 2.03 6.13 -14.50
N LYS A 50 2.42 7.36 -14.14
CA LYS A 50 3.50 8.11 -14.78
C LYS A 50 4.91 7.67 -14.33
N LEU A 51 5.05 7.07 -13.15
CA LEU A 51 6.32 6.51 -12.67
C LEU A 51 6.77 5.38 -13.58
N SER A 52 8.05 5.39 -13.95
CA SER A 52 8.66 4.38 -14.81
C SER A 52 8.98 3.10 -14.02
N ASP A 53 9.12 1.97 -14.71
CA ASP A 53 9.44 0.67 -14.09
C ASP A 53 10.72 0.73 -13.24
N ALA A 54 11.66 1.61 -13.59
CA ALA A 54 12.88 1.84 -12.80
C ALA A 54 12.58 2.41 -11.39
N GLU A 55 11.67 3.38 -11.28
CA GLU A 55 11.28 3.96 -9.99
C GLU A 55 10.36 3.01 -9.22
N LYS A 56 9.55 2.22 -9.93
CA LYS A 56 8.73 1.16 -9.34
C LYS A 56 9.57 -0.03 -8.85
N SER A 57 10.73 -0.27 -9.45
CA SER A 57 11.60 -1.42 -9.17
C SER A 57 11.86 -1.66 -7.67
N PRO A 58 12.33 -0.67 -6.88
CA PRO A 58 12.50 -0.85 -5.43
C PRO A 58 11.18 -1.10 -4.71
N TYR A 59 10.09 -0.43 -5.10
CA TYR A 59 8.77 -0.63 -4.49
C TYR A 59 8.16 -2.01 -4.81
N VAL A 60 8.42 -2.55 -6.00
CA VAL A 60 7.99 -3.89 -6.44
C VAL A 60 8.78 -4.97 -5.70
N GLU A 61 10.07 -4.76 -5.45
CA GLU A 61 10.86 -5.69 -4.63
C GLU A 61 10.37 -5.69 -3.17
N GLU A 62 10.14 -4.51 -2.59
CA GLU A 62 9.52 -4.34 -1.26
C GLU A 62 8.13 -5.00 -1.20
N GLU A 63 7.28 -4.81 -2.20
CA GLU A 63 5.98 -5.49 -2.32
C GLU A 63 6.15 -7.01 -2.32
N ARG A 64 7.12 -7.53 -3.07
CA ARG A 64 7.38 -8.97 -3.15
C ARG A 64 7.80 -9.53 -1.79
N LYS A 65 8.69 -8.83 -1.07
CA LYS A 65 9.11 -9.15 0.30
C LYS A 65 7.92 -9.09 1.27
N ARG A 66 7.12 -8.03 1.23
CA ARG A 66 5.92 -7.85 2.07
C ARG A 66 4.87 -8.93 1.81
N ARG A 67 4.63 -9.26 0.54
CA ARG A 67 3.73 -10.34 0.11
C ARG A 67 4.21 -11.70 0.60
N TRP A 68 5.51 -11.97 0.51
CA TRP A 68 6.11 -13.19 1.06
C TRP A 68 5.93 -13.29 2.56
N TYR A 69 6.24 -12.21 3.31
CA TYR A 69 6.08 -12.17 4.77
C TYR A 69 4.63 -12.41 5.17
N ILE A 70 3.68 -11.71 4.53
CA ILE A 70 2.26 -11.87 4.82
C ILE A 70 1.78 -13.29 4.51
N LYS A 71 2.22 -13.87 3.38
CA LYS A 71 1.91 -15.26 3.03
C LYS A 71 2.47 -16.23 4.08
N LYS A 72 3.70 -16.02 4.53
CA LYS A 72 4.35 -16.82 5.58
C LYS A 72 3.62 -16.70 6.92
N THR A 73 3.33 -15.49 7.38
CA THR A 73 2.59 -15.23 8.62
C THR A 73 1.19 -15.84 8.56
N TRP A 74 0.51 -15.76 7.42
CA TRP A 74 -0.79 -16.41 7.24
C TRP A 74 -0.72 -17.94 7.27
N MET A 75 0.28 -18.52 6.59
CA MET A 75 0.52 -19.96 6.64
C MET A 75 0.79 -20.42 8.07
N LEU A 76 1.54 -19.63 8.85
CA LEU A 76 1.82 -19.92 10.26
C LEU A 76 0.55 -19.83 11.13
N MET A 77 -0.28 -18.81 10.95
CA MET A 77 -1.54 -18.65 11.70
C MET A 77 -2.58 -19.72 11.34
N ARG A 78 -2.56 -20.27 10.12
CA ARG A 78 -3.47 -21.33 9.68
C ARG A 78 -3.08 -22.72 10.22
N ASN A 79 -1.83 -22.90 10.63
CA ASN A 79 -1.28 -24.19 11.08
C ASN A 79 -1.20 -24.30 12.61
N LYS A 80 -1.99 -23.49 13.32
CA LYS A 80 -2.12 -23.46 14.78
C LYS A 80 -3.61 -23.53 15.12
#